data_AF-A0A9D7S713-F1
#
_entry.id   AF-A0A9D7S713-F1
#
_cell.length_a   1.000
_cell.length_b   1.000
_cell.length_c   1.000
_cell.angle_alpha   90.00
_cell.angle_beta   90.00
_cell.angle_gamma   90.00
#
_symmetry.space_group_name_H-M   'P 1'
#
loop_
_entity.id
_entity.type
_entity.pdbx_description
1 polymer ?
#
loop_
_entity_poly.entity_id
_entity_poly.type
_entity_poly.pdbx_seq_one_letter_code
_entity_poly.pdbx_strand_id
1 'polypeptide(L)'
;MNIRTYIFLGLLSLVMRVQAERNISSPLFLDLVNRIDNNYSEDEVISRLQGMYCLVDLKIEDDVIDQVKRYIITDRGSSRRILYRKDLYFPLMDKLFIENDLPIELKHLAAIESALNPSAKSSVGAAGLWQLMPGTAKIRGLKIDHKVDQRMDAVVSTVAAIKYFKTLYQIFGDWTLVLAAYNCGENRVLDVMEKTGSKDFWTIRKFLPRQTQLFVPAFIGVSYMLQFYYEHNLVPEVEEMPTNLLSFAKVTQEINIHKMLKATGIDKETFENFNPSYQKLTIPGETKGQYIALPDSQMVSFVDYYMEQLKSSPLMKKDTAMNQSLNENASDSVLVEVISFSRPFNFPPEDIIEKQTQEIPNDYMADASVSDVPTPEIEWTTDYKYHIIRSRESLSDIATLYDKVSVDELLYWNELSPETSLKVGSVLVIKK
;
A
#
# COMPACT_ATOMS: atom_id res chain seq x y z
N MET A 1 17.86 18.97 6.05
CA MET A 1 16.62 19.77 5.97
C MET A 1 16.95 21.25 6.06
N ASN A 2 16.50 22.09 5.12
CA ASN A 2 16.89 23.51 5.05
C ASN A 2 16.01 24.38 5.97
N ILE A 3 16.52 25.52 6.45
CA ILE A 3 15.84 26.46 7.37
C ILE A 3 14.45 26.86 6.87
N ARG A 4 14.26 26.90 5.55
CA ARG A 4 12.96 27.20 4.91
C ARG A 4 11.88 26.15 5.20
N THR A 5 12.24 24.87 5.29
CA THR A 5 11.30 23.77 5.61
C THR A 5 10.79 23.88 7.05
N TYR A 6 11.67 24.24 7.99
CA TYR A 6 11.27 24.49 9.39
C TYR A 6 10.35 25.69 9.51
N ILE A 7 10.59 26.76 8.74
CA ILE A 7 9.73 27.94 8.71
C ILE A 7 8.34 27.57 8.15
N PHE A 8 8.28 26.77 7.08
CA PHE A 8 7.03 26.31 6.51
C PHE A 8 6.25 25.41 7.47
N LEU A 9 6.89 24.42 8.10
CA LEU A 9 6.25 23.53 9.08
C LEU A 9 5.79 24.30 10.33
N GLY A 10 6.57 25.27 10.80
CA GLY A 10 6.21 26.14 11.91
C GLY A 10 5.01 27.06 11.60
N LEU A 11 4.97 27.64 10.40
CA LEU A 11 3.82 28.42 9.92
C LEU A 11 2.59 27.52 9.73
N LEU A 12 2.75 26.31 9.20
CA LEU A 12 1.66 25.36 9.01
C LEU A 12 1.06 24.91 10.34
N SER A 13 1.89 24.60 11.34
CA SER A 13 1.48 24.26 12.71
C SER A 13 0.72 25.41 13.38
N LEU A 14 1.26 26.64 13.30
CA LEU A 14 0.63 27.84 13.86
C LEU A 14 -0.73 28.13 13.20
N VAL A 15 -0.83 27.94 11.89
CA VAL A 15 -2.06 28.20 11.11
C VAL A 15 -3.11 27.11 11.35
N MET A 16 -2.72 25.84 11.44
CA MET A 16 -3.60 24.73 11.81
C MET A 16 -4.21 24.95 13.21
N ARG A 17 -3.42 25.47 14.17
CA ARG A 17 -3.93 25.88 15.49
C ARG A 17 -4.96 27.00 15.40
N VAL A 18 -4.68 28.04 14.62
CA VAL A 18 -5.62 29.17 14.42
C VAL A 18 -6.92 28.72 13.73
N GLN A 19 -6.84 27.74 12.83
CA GLN A 19 -8.00 27.21 12.11
C GLN A 19 -8.90 26.35 13.01
N ALA A 20 -8.30 25.52 13.87
CA ALA A 20 -9.01 24.78 14.91
C ALA A 20 -9.71 25.70 15.92
N GLU A 21 -9.09 26.85 16.25
CA GLU A 21 -9.66 27.82 17.18
C GLU A 21 -10.77 28.71 16.58
N ARG A 22 -10.76 28.96 15.27
CA ARG A 22 -11.63 29.99 14.65
C ARG A 22 -12.69 29.47 13.68
N ASN A 23 -12.77 28.16 13.44
CA ASN A 23 -13.80 27.54 12.60
C ASN A 23 -13.92 28.18 11.20
N ILE A 24 -12.78 28.57 10.61
CA ILE A 24 -12.71 29.21 9.29
C ILE A 24 -12.77 28.10 8.22
N SER A 25 -13.76 28.19 7.32
CA SER A 25 -13.98 27.20 6.27
C SER A 25 -12.88 27.21 5.18
N SER A 26 -12.57 25.98 4.76
CA SER A 26 -11.51 25.42 3.90
C SER A 26 -11.04 26.13 2.60
N PRO A 27 -11.85 26.89 1.83
CA PRO A 27 -11.43 27.29 0.46
C PRO A 27 -10.24 28.25 0.39
N LEU A 28 -10.14 29.21 1.32
CA LEU A 28 -9.08 30.23 1.29
C LEU A 28 -7.70 29.66 1.69
N PHE A 29 -7.69 28.62 2.51
CA PHE A 29 -6.49 27.91 2.95
C PHE A 29 -5.91 27.03 1.84
N LEU A 30 -6.75 26.25 1.15
CA LEU A 30 -6.32 25.47 0.00
C LEU A 30 -5.75 26.36 -1.10
N ASP A 31 -6.38 27.53 -1.32
CA ASP A 31 -5.90 28.55 -2.26
C ASP A 31 -4.54 29.15 -1.82
N LEU A 32 -4.34 29.42 -0.52
CA LEU A 32 -3.07 29.94 0.01
C LEU A 32 -1.95 28.90 -0.05
N VAL A 33 -2.19 27.64 0.35
CA VAL A 33 -1.20 26.55 0.25
C VAL A 33 -0.85 26.23 -1.20
N ASN A 34 -1.81 26.32 -2.12
CA ASN A 34 -1.56 26.19 -3.56
C ASN A 34 -0.77 27.39 -4.14
N ARG A 35 -0.78 28.55 -3.48
CA ARG A 35 -0.05 29.77 -3.89
C ARG A 35 1.33 29.91 -3.27
N ILE A 36 1.71 29.09 -2.29
CA ILE A 36 3.08 29.03 -1.77
C ILE A 36 3.94 28.43 -2.88
N ASP A 37 4.91 29.23 -3.36
CA ASP A 37 5.85 28.94 -4.44
C ASP A 37 6.11 27.43 -4.61
N ASN A 38 5.74 26.89 -5.78
CA ASN A 38 6.24 25.59 -6.20
C ASN A 38 7.76 25.71 -6.27
N ASN A 39 8.44 25.19 -5.25
CA ASN A 39 9.90 25.20 -5.11
C ASN A 39 10.54 24.19 -6.09
N TYR A 40 10.05 24.18 -7.33
CA TYR A 40 10.47 23.28 -8.38
C TYR A 40 11.82 23.72 -8.91
N SER A 41 12.82 22.89 -8.67
CA SER A 41 14.12 22.95 -9.32
C SER A 41 14.31 21.66 -10.10
N GLU A 42 14.43 21.76 -11.42
CA GLU A 42 14.67 20.60 -12.27
C GLU A 42 15.99 19.91 -11.90
N ASP A 43 17.03 20.69 -11.58
CA ASP A 43 18.33 20.18 -11.11
C ASP A 43 18.19 19.36 -9.81
N GLU A 44 17.40 19.83 -8.85
CA GLU A 44 17.15 19.07 -7.63
C GLU A 44 16.29 17.82 -7.89
N VAL A 45 15.36 17.88 -8.83
CA VAL A 45 14.56 16.71 -9.23
C VAL A 45 15.45 15.65 -9.86
N ILE A 46 16.32 16.05 -10.80
CA ILE A 46 17.30 15.17 -11.43
C ILE A 46 18.24 14.58 -10.38
N SER A 47 18.76 15.39 -9.46
CA SER A 47 19.64 14.92 -8.38
C SER A 47 18.95 13.89 -7.48
N ARG A 48 17.69 14.13 -7.08
CA ARG A 48 16.90 13.16 -6.30
C ARG A 48 16.61 11.89 -7.10
N LEU A 49 16.26 11.99 -8.39
CA LEU A 49 16.05 10.82 -9.27
C LEU A 49 17.32 9.96 -9.40
N GLN A 50 18.50 10.57 -9.51
CA GLN A 50 19.78 9.86 -9.60
C GLN A 50 20.11 9.07 -8.33
N GLY A 51 19.65 9.52 -7.15
CA GLY A 51 19.85 8.83 -5.87
C GLY A 51 18.68 7.93 -5.46
N MET A 52 17.58 7.91 -6.22
CA MET A 52 16.37 7.18 -5.89
C MET A 52 16.50 5.71 -6.26
N TYR A 53 16.05 4.79 -5.39
CA TYR A 53 15.81 3.42 -5.80
C TYR A 53 14.51 3.33 -6.62
N CYS A 54 14.53 2.60 -7.73
CA CYS A 54 13.32 2.29 -8.49
C CYS A 54 13.38 0.85 -8.99
N LEU A 55 12.20 0.21 -9.06
CA LEU A 55 12.06 -1.15 -9.57
C LEU A 55 12.50 -1.30 -11.04
N VAL A 56 12.40 -0.23 -11.81
CA VAL A 56 12.73 -0.20 -13.24
C VAL A 56 13.96 0.66 -13.49
N ASP A 57 14.63 0.41 -14.62
CA ASP A 57 15.80 1.18 -15.02
C ASP A 57 15.48 2.67 -15.15
N LEU A 58 16.18 3.49 -14.36
CA LEU A 58 16.00 4.93 -14.27
C LEU A 58 16.75 5.63 -15.41
N LYS A 59 16.15 5.65 -16.61
CA LYS A 59 16.61 6.54 -17.68
C LYS A 59 15.95 7.90 -17.56
N ILE A 60 16.71 8.87 -17.07
CA ILE A 60 16.26 10.26 -16.89
C ILE A 60 16.22 10.96 -18.26
N GLU A 61 15.10 10.77 -18.96
CA GLU A 61 14.76 11.46 -20.22
C GLU A 61 13.65 12.51 -19.97
N ASP A 62 13.44 13.41 -20.94
CA ASP A 62 12.43 14.48 -20.84
C ASP A 62 11.03 13.94 -20.45
N ASP A 63 10.63 12.78 -20.98
CA ASP A 63 9.36 12.14 -20.63
C ASP A 63 9.26 11.80 -19.14
N VAL A 64 10.36 11.39 -18.50
CA VAL A 64 10.39 11.08 -17.05
C VAL A 64 10.23 12.37 -16.26
N ILE A 65 10.96 13.42 -16.63
CA ILE A 65 10.85 14.73 -16.00
C ILE A 65 9.43 15.29 -16.14
N ASP A 66 8.82 15.15 -17.32
CA ASP A 66 7.44 15.55 -17.56
C ASP A 66 6.43 14.77 -16.71
N GLN A 67 6.63 13.47 -16.52
CA GLN A 67 5.79 12.68 -15.62
C GLN A 67 6.01 13.05 -14.14
N VAL A 68 7.23 13.38 -13.72
CA VAL A 68 7.45 13.95 -12.38
C VAL A 68 6.69 15.25 -12.24
N LYS A 69 6.91 16.23 -13.13
CA LYS A 69 6.20 17.52 -13.17
C LYS A 69 4.69 17.33 -13.11
N ARG A 70 4.15 16.37 -13.86
CA ARG A 70 2.72 16.03 -13.81
C ARG A 70 2.27 15.76 -12.37
N TYR A 71 2.94 14.88 -11.63
CA TYR A 71 2.50 14.53 -10.27
C TYR A 71 2.80 15.63 -9.22
N ILE A 72 3.89 16.37 -9.34
CA ILE A 72 4.28 17.35 -8.31
C ILE A 72 3.74 18.77 -8.56
N ILE A 73 3.45 19.13 -9.82
CA ILE A 73 3.02 20.48 -10.22
C ILE A 73 1.63 20.46 -10.85
N THR A 74 1.43 19.67 -11.91
CA THR A 74 0.28 19.87 -12.82
C THR A 74 -1.00 19.18 -12.33
N ASP A 75 -0.87 17.98 -11.76
CA ASP A 75 -1.95 17.10 -11.30
C ASP A 75 -1.82 16.83 -9.80
N ARG A 76 -1.55 17.89 -9.04
CA ARG A 76 -1.42 17.82 -7.57
C ARG A 76 -2.65 17.20 -6.92
N GLY A 77 -3.85 17.46 -7.45
CA GLY A 77 -5.09 16.86 -6.95
C GLY A 77 -5.08 15.33 -6.96
N SER A 78 -4.59 14.71 -8.05
CA SER A 78 -4.43 13.26 -8.10
C SER A 78 -3.39 12.76 -7.09
N SER A 79 -2.24 13.45 -6.98
CA SER A 79 -1.21 13.11 -6.01
C SER A 79 -1.71 13.16 -4.57
N ARG A 80 -2.49 14.19 -4.20
CA ARG A 80 -3.09 14.30 -2.86
C ARG A 80 -4.03 13.13 -2.54
N ARG A 81 -4.82 12.68 -3.52
CA ARG A 81 -5.68 11.47 -3.39
C ARG A 81 -4.87 10.20 -3.23
N ILE A 82 -3.81 10.04 -4.02
CA ILE A 82 -2.89 8.90 -3.90
C ILE A 82 -2.28 8.89 -2.49
N LEU A 83 -1.78 10.03 -2.01
CA LEU A 83 -1.19 10.16 -0.68
C LEU A 83 -2.18 9.86 0.46
N TYR A 84 -3.46 10.18 0.29
CA TYR A 84 -4.50 9.77 1.25
C TYR A 84 -4.76 8.26 1.20
N ARG A 85 -4.94 7.70 0.01
CA ARG A 85 -5.34 6.29 -0.17
C ARG A 85 -4.21 5.29 0.00
N LYS A 86 -2.94 5.71 -0.12
CA LYS A 86 -1.79 4.82 0.10
C LYS A 86 -1.85 4.16 1.46
N ASP A 87 -2.24 4.91 2.50
CA ASP A 87 -2.28 4.41 3.87
C ASP A 87 -3.43 3.41 4.11
N LEU A 88 -4.44 3.42 3.24
CA LEU A 88 -5.56 2.48 3.27
C LEU A 88 -5.23 1.15 2.57
N TYR A 89 -4.51 1.19 1.44
CA TYR A 89 -4.36 0.04 0.55
C TYR A 89 -2.94 -0.50 0.40
N PHE A 90 -1.89 0.30 0.61
CA PHE A 90 -0.52 -0.19 0.51
C PHE A 90 -0.20 -1.29 1.54
N PRO A 91 -0.66 -1.23 2.80
CA PRO A 91 -0.39 -2.32 3.74
C PRO A 91 -0.93 -3.68 3.27
N LEU A 92 -2.12 -3.69 2.64
CA LEU A 92 -2.68 -4.88 2.00
C LEU A 92 -1.81 -5.37 0.85
N MET A 93 -1.41 -4.47 -0.04
CA MET A 93 -0.57 -4.81 -1.19
C MET A 93 0.80 -5.34 -0.76
N ASP A 94 1.44 -4.67 0.20
CA ASP A 94 2.75 -5.04 0.75
C ASP A 94 2.73 -6.45 1.32
N LYS A 95 1.75 -6.77 2.18
CA LYS A 95 1.59 -8.12 2.71
C LYS A 95 1.45 -9.14 1.59
N LEU A 96 0.50 -8.93 0.67
CA LEU A 96 0.23 -9.88 -0.39
C LEU A 96 1.42 -10.04 -1.37
N PHE A 97 2.20 -8.99 -1.60
CA PHE A 97 3.40 -9.03 -2.42
C PHE A 97 4.55 -9.76 -1.73
N ILE A 98 4.79 -9.49 -0.45
CA ILE A 98 5.80 -10.20 0.35
C ILE A 98 5.48 -11.70 0.40
N GLU A 99 4.24 -12.07 0.70
CA GLU A 99 3.77 -13.47 0.71
C GLU A 99 3.89 -14.18 -0.64
N ASN A 100 4.11 -13.43 -1.72
CA ASN A 100 4.19 -13.94 -3.08
C ASN A 100 5.56 -13.72 -3.74
N ASP A 101 6.57 -13.31 -2.98
CA ASP A 101 7.92 -13.04 -3.47
C ASP A 101 7.94 -12.01 -4.61
N LEU A 102 7.14 -10.95 -4.48
CA LEU A 102 7.06 -9.85 -5.44
C LEU A 102 7.66 -8.54 -4.87
N PRO A 103 8.29 -7.71 -5.73
CA PRO A 103 8.71 -6.37 -5.34
C PRO A 103 7.53 -5.51 -4.90
N ILE A 104 7.64 -4.86 -3.74
CA ILE A 104 6.55 -4.07 -3.16
C ILE A 104 6.23 -2.81 -3.99
N GLU A 105 7.21 -2.29 -4.73
CA GLU A 105 7.10 -1.12 -5.60
C GLU A 105 6.05 -1.31 -6.70
N LEU A 106 5.68 -2.56 -7.04
CA LEU A 106 4.58 -2.84 -7.96
C LEU A 106 3.25 -2.19 -7.53
N LYS A 107 3.08 -1.84 -6.24
CA LYS A 107 1.90 -1.11 -5.74
C LYS A 107 1.75 0.28 -6.36
N HIS A 108 2.84 0.88 -6.83
CA HIS A 108 2.82 2.14 -7.54
C HIS A 108 2.01 2.05 -8.83
N LEU A 109 1.92 0.87 -9.44
CA LEU A 109 1.07 0.66 -10.61
C LEU A 109 -0.42 0.87 -10.30
N ALA A 110 -0.91 0.45 -9.13
CA ALA A 110 -2.27 0.76 -8.70
C ALA A 110 -2.51 2.27 -8.49
N ALA A 111 -1.46 3.01 -8.10
CA ALA A 111 -1.53 4.47 -8.02
C ALA A 111 -1.64 5.13 -9.40
N ILE A 112 -0.90 4.64 -10.40
CA ILE A 112 -1.01 5.12 -11.80
C ILE A 112 -2.38 4.80 -12.38
N GLU A 113 -2.84 3.57 -12.20
CA GLU A 113 -4.04 3.06 -12.86
C GLU A 113 -5.34 3.68 -12.31
N SER A 114 -5.44 3.86 -10.99
CA SER A 114 -6.71 4.25 -10.36
C SER A 114 -6.59 5.38 -9.34
N ALA A 115 -5.39 5.91 -9.10
CA ALA A 115 -5.11 6.71 -7.91
C ALA A 115 -5.58 6.00 -6.63
N LEU A 116 -5.37 4.67 -6.59
CA LEU A 116 -5.80 3.76 -5.51
C LEU A 116 -7.31 3.79 -5.22
N ASN A 117 -8.13 4.07 -6.22
CA ASN A 117 -9.58 4.07 -6.07
C ASN A 117 -10.17 2.67 -6.39
N PRO A 118 -10.69 1.92 -5.40
CA PRO A 118 -11.30 0.61 -5.67
C PRO A 118 -12.60 0.68 -6.48
N SER A 119 -13.24 1.85 -6.58
CA SER A 119 -14.46 2.06 -7.37
C SER A 119 -14.20 2.53 -8.81
N ALA A 120 -12.94 2.76 -9.19
CA ALA A 120 -12.59 3.33 -10.50
C ALA A 120 -13.10 2.46 -11.65
N LYS A 121 -13.70 3.10 -12.66
CA LYS A 121 -14.14 2.46 -13.91
C LYS A 121 -13.69 3.30 -15.10
N SER A 122 -12.99 2.69 -16.05
CA SER A 122 -12.58 3.37 -17.28
C SER A 122 -13.70 3.36 -18.32
N SER A 123 -13.62 4.28 -19.29
CA SER A 123 -14.52 4.35 -20.44
C SER A 123 -14.49 3.09 -21.31
N VAL A 124 -13.38 2.35 -21.29
CA VAL A 124 -13.20 1.11 -22.06
C VAL A 124 -13.45 -0.16 -21.22
N GLY A 125 -13.89 -0.01 -19.97
CA GLY A 125 -14.41 -1.09 -19.14
C GLY A 125 -13.43 -1.71 -18.15
N ALA A 126 -12.23 -1.15 -17.97
CA ALA A 126 -11.33 -1.51 -16.87
C ALA A 126 -11.94 -1.10 -15.52
N ALA A 127 -11.64 -1.83 -14.43
CA ALA A 127 -12.21 -1.51 -13.11
C ALA A 127 -11.28 -1.80 -11.93
N GLY A 128 -11.51 -1.06 -10.84
CA GLY A 128 -10.89 -1.23 -9.53
C GLY A 128 -9.47 -0.68 -9.40
N LEU A 129 -8.81 -1.03 -8.28
CA LEU A 129 -7.46 -0.57 -7.93
C LEU A 129 -6.46 -0.79 -9.07
N TRP A 130 -6.58 -1.96 -9.70
CA TRP A 130 -5.67 -2.48 -10.71
C TRP A 130 -6.15 -2.26 -12.14
N GLN A 131 -7.29 -1.59 -12.34
CA GLN A 131 -7.89 -1.36 -13.67
C GLN A 131 -7.90 -2.62 -14.56
N LEU A 132 -8.28 -3.77 -14.00
CA LEU A 132 -8.28 -5.02 -14.75
C LEU A 132 -9.40 -5.02 -15.81
N MET A 133 -9.05 -5.36 -17.05
CA MET A 133 -10.03 -5.60 -18.09
C MET A 133 -10.88 -6.85 -17.77
N PRO A 134 -12.18 -6.90 -18.16
CA PRO A 134 -13.05 -8.04 -17.82
C PRO A 134 -12.50 -9.40 -18.25
N GLY A 135 -11.88 -9.48 -19.44
CA GLY A 135 -11.26 -10.70 -19.95
C GLY A 135 -10.09 -11.15 -19.09
N THR A 136 -9.14 -10.23 -18.83
CA THR A 136 -7.96 -10.48 -17.98
C THR A 136 -8.37 -10.92 -16.58
N ALA A 137 -9.32 -10.22 -15.98
CA ALA A 137 -9.86 -10.51 -14.65
C ALA A 137 -10.46 -11.92 -14.56
N LYS A 138 -11.30 -12.33 -15.53
CA LYS A 138 -11.90 -13.67 -15.56
C LYS A 138 -10.87 -14.77 -15.70
N ILE A 139 -9.87 -14.59 -16.55
CA ILE A 139 -8.75 -15.55 -16.71
C ILE A 139 -7.99 -15.73 -15.38
N ARG A 140 -7.89 -14.68 -14.55
CA ARG A 140 -7.26 -14.74 -13.22
C ARG A 140 -8.19 -15.16 -12.09
N GLY A 141 -9.40 -15.59 -12.43
CA GLY A 141 -10.35 -16.20 -11.52
C GLY A 141 -11.25 -15.22 -10.77
N LEU A 142 -11.33 -13.96 -11.23
CA LEU A 142 -12.27 -12.99 -10.67
C LEU A 142 -13.69 -13.23 -11.18
N LYS A 143 -14.64 -13.17 -10.26
CA LYS A 143 -16.07 -13.20 -10.55
C LYS A 143 -16.55 -11.80 -10.95
N ILE A 144 -17.23 -11.74 -12.09
CA ILE A 144 -17.86 -10.52 -12.62
C ILE A 144 -19.27 -10.90 -13.07
N ASP A 145 -20.26 -10.53 -12.28
CA ASP A 145 -21.68 -10.71 -12.57
C ASP A 145 -22.52 -9.51 -12.09
N HIS A 146 -23.84 -9.64 -12.13
CA HIS A 146 -24.79 -8.58 -11.75
C HIS A 146 -24.89 -8.32 -10.24
N LYS A 147 -24.30 -9.18 -9.40
CA LYS A 147 -24.26 -9.06 -7.94
C LYS A 147 -22.91 -8.57 -7.46
N VAL A 148 -21.82 -9.05 -8.07
CA VAL A 148 -20.45 -8.78 -7.64
C VAL A 148 -19.55 -8.52 -8.84
N ASP A 149 -18.75 -7.46 -8.75
CA ASP A 149 -17.59 -7.24 -9.62
C ASP A 149 -16.32 -7.24 -8.78
N GLN A 150 -15.66 -8.41 -8.69
CA GLN A 150 -14.50 -8.63 -7.85
C GLN A 150 -13.25 -7.87 -8.30
N ARG A 151 -13.30 -7.17 -9.45
CA ARG A 151 -12.22 -6.24 -9.81
C ARG A 151 -12.16 -5.06 -8.86
N MET A 152 -13.29 -4.69 -8.26
CA MET A 152 -13.41 -3.61 -7.28
C MET A 152 -13.23 -4.08 -5.82
N ASP A 153 -12.97 -5.37 -5.60
CA ASP A 153 -12.61 -5.91 -4.28
C ASP A 153 -11.09 -5.81 -4.09
N ALA A 154 -10.63 -5.10 -3.06
CA ALA A 154 -9.21 -4.81 -2.88
C ALA A 154 -8.34 -6.07 -2.71
N VAL A 155 -8.85 -7.10 -2.02
CA VAL A 155 -8.06 -8.30 -1.70
C VAL A 155 -7.95 -9.19 -2.95
N VAL A 156 -9.10 -9.61 -3.50
CA VAL A 156 -9.05 -10.59 -4.61
C VAL A 156 -8.55 -9.95 -5.90
N SER A 157 -8.79 -8.66 -6.14
CA SER A 157 -8.21 -7.97 -7.31
C SER A 157 -6.69 -7.87 -7.21
N THR A 158 -6.14 -7.65 -6.00
CA THR A 158 -4.68 -7.67 -5.78
C THR A 158 -4.11 -9.06 -6.00
N VAL A 159 -4.75 -10.11 -5.50
CA VAL A 159 -4.35 -11.50 -5.79
C VAL A 159 -4.40 -11.80 -7.30
N ALA A 160 -5.37 -11.26 -8.03
CA ALA A 160 -5.43 -11.40 -9.49
C ALA A 160 -4.31 -10.62 -10.20
N ALA A 161 -3.97 -9.42 -9.73
CA ALA A 161 -2.85 -8.63 -10.24
C ALA A 161 -1.51 -9.34 -10.01
N ILE A 162 -1.28 -9.92 -8.82
CA ILE A 162 -0.12 -10.76 -8.49
C ILE A 162 0.05 -11.90 -9.50
N LYS A 163 -1.03 -12.64 -9.78
CA LYS A 163 -1.00 -13.71 -10.79
C LYS A 163 -0.63 -13.17 -12.16
N TYR A 164 -1.12 -11.97 -12.51
CA TYR A 164 -0.78 -11.37 -13.79
C TYR A 164 0.69 -10.94 -13.84
N PHE A 165 1.21 -10.27 -12.82
CA PHE A 165 2.63 -9.91 -12.71
C PHE A 165 3.53 -11.13 -12.83
N LYS A 166 3.22 -12.23 -12.13
CA LYS A 166 3.97 -13.49 -12.24
C LYS A 166 3.93 -14.06 -13.66
N THR A 167 2.76 -14.03 -14.33
CA THR A 167 2.66 -14.46 -15.75
C THR A 167 3.54 -13.59 -16.65
N LEU A 168 3.46 -12.26 -16.52
CA LEU A 168 4.21 -11.34 -17.36
C LEU A 168 5.72 -11.48 -17.11
N TYR A 169 6.13 -11.60 -15.84
CA TYR A 169 7.54 -11.75 -15.51
C TYR A 169 8.13 -13.07 -16.01
N GLN A 170 7.35 -14.16 -16.00
CA GLN A 170 7.75 -15.42 -16.64
C GLN A 170 7.98 -15.28 -18.16
N ILE A 171 7.25 -14.39 -18.83
CA ILE A 171 7.39 -14.13 -20.27
C ILE A 171 8.61 -13.25 -20.55
N PHE A 172 8.76 -12.14 -19.81
CA PHE A 172 9.71 -11.09 -20.15
C PHE A 172 11.01 -11.13 -19.36
N GLY A 173 10.99 -11.61 -18.11
CA GLY A 173 12.15 -11.63 -17.21
C GLY A 173 12.67 -10.24 -16.83
N ASP A 174 11.89 -9.18 -17.08
CA ASP A 174 12.26 -7.78 -16.87
C ASP A 174 11.04 -6.98 -16.44
N TRP A 175 11.15 -6.25 -15.32
CA TRP A 175 10.02 -5.50 -14.76
C TRP A 175 9.59 -4.34 -15.67
N THR A 176 10.51 -3.72 -16.41
CA THR A 176 10.20 -2.62 -17.33
C THR A 176 9.27 -3.08 -18.45
N LEU A 177 9.56 -4.24 -19.05
CA LEU A 177 8.70 -4.91 -20.02
C LEU A 177 7.39 -5.42 -19.41
N VAL A 178 7.41 -5.90 -18.15
CA VAL A 178 6.18 -6.26 -17.43
C VAL A 178 5.23 -5.07 -17.31
N LEU A 179 5.72 -3.88 -16.93
CA LEU A 179 4.88 -2.67 -16.85
C LEU A 179 4.29 -2.32 -18.22
N ALA A 180 5.11 -2.35 -19.27
CA ALA A 180 4.65 -2.08 -20.63
C ALA A 180 3.57 -3.07 -21.09
N ALA A 181 3.78 -4.36 -20.84
CA ALA A 181 2.86 -5.43 -21.18
C ALA A 181 1.57 -5.38 -20.37
N TYR A 182 1.63 -4.97 -19.10
CA TYR A 182 0.44 -4.76 -18.29
C TYR A 182 -0.49 -3.72 -18.91
N ASN A 183 0.09 -2.63 -19.43
CA ASN A 183 -0.69 -1.54 -20.03
C ASN A 183 -1.23 -1.89 -21.42
N CYS A 184 -0.44 -2.52 -22.29
CA CYS A 184 -0.83 -2.73 -23.69
C CYS A 184 -1.14 -4.18 -24.10
N GLY A 185 -1.00 -5.12 -23.17
CA GLY A 185 -1.08 -6.55 -23.40
C GLY A 185 0.27 -7.16 -23.82
N GLU A 186 0.52 -8.38 -23.33
CA GLU A 186 1.76 -9.14 -23.55
C GLU A 186 2.07 -9.40 -25.02
N ASN A 187 1.07 -9.77 -25.82
CA ASN A 187 1.27 -10.09 -27.24
C ASN A 187 1.79 -8.90 -28.03
N ARG A 188 1.34 -7.69 -27.70
CA ARG A 188 1.80 -6.48 -28.39
C ARG A 188 3.27 -6.20 -28.12
N VAL A 189 3.73 -6.42 -26.88
CA VAL A 189 5.13 -6.26 -26.53
C VAL A 189 5.97 -7.34 -27.23
N LEU A 190 5.51 -8.60 -27.22
CA LEU A 190 6.16 -9.71 -27.93
C LEU A 190 6.29 -9.43 -29.43
N ASP A 191 5.22 -9.00 -30.10
CA ASP A 191 5.24 -8.68 -31.54
C ASP A 191 6.26 -7.58 -31.87
N VAL A 192 6.40 -6.58 -30.99
CA VAL A 192 7.37 -5.49 -31.18
C VAL A 192 8.79 -5.98 -30.91
N MET A 193 9.00 -6.79 -29.88
CA MET A 193 10.32 -7.39 -29.59
C MET A 193 10.79 -8.26 -30.76
N GLU A 194 9.89 -9.06 -31.35
CA GLU A 194 10.20 -9.89 -32.52
C GLU A 194 10.60 -9.04 -33.73
N LYS A 195 9.82 -7.99 -34.04
CA LYS A 195 10.09 -7.09 -35.18
C LYS A 195 11.38 -6.30 -35.04
N THR A 196 11.73 -5.91 -33.83
CA THR A 196 12.90 -5.04 -33.57
C THR A 196 14.17 -5.83 -33.22
N GLY A 197 14.03 -7.10 -32.81
CA GLY A 197 15.12 -7.91 -32.27
C GLY A 197 15.63 -7.44 -30.91
N SER A 198 14.95 -6.50 -30.24
CA SER A 198 15.38 -5.91 -28.97
C SER A 198 14.47 -6.33 -27.82
N LYS A 199 15.05 -6.51 -26.64
CA LYS A 199 14.36 -6.72 -25.35
C LYS A 199 14.47 -5.50 -24.42
N ASP A 200 15.04 -4.40 -24.89
CA ASP A 200 15.12 -3.16 -24.10
C ASP A 200 13.88 -2.31 -24.35
N PHE A 201 13.08 -2.07 -23.30
CA PHE A 201 11.88 -1.23 -23.36
C PHE A 201 12.17 0.12 -24.03
N TRP A 202 13.26 0.77 -23.65
CA TRP A 202 13.59 2.12 -24.14
C TRP A 202 13.88 2.14 -25.64
N THR A 203 14.48 1.07 -26.17
CA THR A 203 14.66 0.87 -27.61
C THR A 203 13.33 0.61 -28.33
N ILE A 204 12.46 -0.22 -27.75
CA ILE A 204 11.23 -0.66 -28.42
C ILE A 204 10.03 0.27 -28.24
N ARG A 205 10.05 1.15 -27.24
CA ARG A 205 8.88 1.93 -26.82
C ARG A 205 8.26 2.74 -27.96
N LYS A 206 9.06 3.31 -28.87
CA LYS A 206 8.58 4.07 -30.02
C LYS A 206 7.62 3.30 -30.96
N PHE A 207 7.62 1.97 -30.89
CA PHE A 207 6.71 1.09 -31.65
C PHE A 207 5.49 0.61 -30.83
N LEU A 208 5.43 0.94 -29.55
CA LEU A 208 4.28 0.68 -28.67
C LEU A 208 3.27 1.85 -28.75
N PRO A 209 2.03 1.66 -28.26
CA PRO A 209 1.05 2.74 -28.20
C PRO A 209 1.57 3.93 -27.40
N ARG A 210 1.13 5.14 -27.76
CA ARG A 210 1.57 6.38 -27.10
C ARG A 210 1.36 6.36 -25.57
N GLN A 211 0.26 5.79 -25.10
CA GLN A 211 0.01 5.63 -23.66
C GLN A 211 1.07 4.75 -23.00
N THR A 212 1.46 3.66 -23.64
CA THR A 212 2.44 2.68 -23.15
C THR A 212 3.87 3.23 -23.18
N GLN A 213 4.19 4.07 -24.17
CA GLN A 213 5.47 4.78 -24.26
C GLN A 213 5.78 5.59 -23.00
N LEU A 214 4.74 6.17 -22.40
CA LEU A 214 4.82 7.01 -21.21
C LEU A 214 4.54 6.23 -19.92
N PHE A 215 4.23 4.93 -19.99
CA PHE A 215 3.78 4.18 -18.82
C PHE A 215 4.91 3.92 -17.82
N VAL A 216 6.11 3.53 -18.31
CA VAL A 216 7.31 3.40 -17.48
C VAL A 216 7.76 4.77 -16.94
N PRO A 217 7.85 5.85 -17.74
CA PRO A 217 8.03 7.20 -17.21
C PRO A 217 7.01 7.60 -16.13
N ALA A 218 5.73 7.24 -16.29
CA ALA A 218 4.69 7.54 -15.31
C ALA A 218 4.89 6.75 -14.00
N PHE A 219 5.42 5.53 -14.09
CA PHE A 219 5.81 4.72 -12.94
C PHE A 219 6.96 5.35 -12.16
N ILE A 220 7.99 5.83 -12.86
CA ILE A 220 9.09 6.58 -12.23
C ILE A 220 8.55 7.86 -11.59
N GLY A 221 7.70 8.61 -12.29
CA GLY A 221 7.10 9.86 -11.82
C GLY A 221 6.26 9.70 -10.55
N VAL A 222 5.40 8.67 -10.49
CA VAL A 222 4.61 8.40 -9.27
C VAL A 222 5.49 7.90 -8.12
N SER A 223 6.53 7.11 -8.41
CA SER A 223 7.48 6.62 -7.42
C SER A 223 8.23 7.78 -6.77
N TYR A 224 8.72 8.70 -7.60
CA TYR A 224 9.33 9.95 -7.16
C TYR A 224 8.37 10.78 -6.29
N MET A 225 7.12 10.95 -6.74
CA MET A 225 6.12 11.68 -5.96
C MET A 225 5.90 11.01 -4.60
N LEU A 226 5.70 9.69 -4.55
CA LEU A 226 5.46 8.96 -3.30
C LEU A 226 6.64 9.07 -2.32
N GLN A 227 7.87 9.13 -2.83
CA GLN A 227 9.08 9.24 -2.01
C GLN A 227 9.39 10.69 -1.57
N PHE A 228 9.11 11.69 -2.40
CA PHE A 228 9.54 13.08 -2.18
C PHE A 228 8.40 14.09 -2.09
N TYR A 229 7.14 13.66 -1.89
CA TYR A 229 5.97 14.55 -1.91
C TYR A 229 6.11 15.76 -0.95
N TYR A 230 6.73 15.56 0.21
CA TYR A 230 6.94 16.61 1.23
C TYR A 230 7.88 17.72 0.75
N GLU A 231 8.88 17.40 -0.08
CA GLU A 231 9.80 18.38 -0.70
C GLU A 231 9.06 19.31 -1.68
N HIS A 232 7.89 18.87 -2.17
CA HIS A 232 7.07 19.59 -3.15
C HIS A 232 5.80 20.20 -2.53
N ASN A 233 5.78 20.36 -1.21
CA ASN A 233 4.64 20.88 -0.45
C ASN A 233 3.33 20.15 -0.80
N LEU A 234 3.40 18.87 -1.14
CA LEU A 234 2.21 18.03 -1.28
C LEU A 234 1.81 17.52 0.10
N VAL A 235 0.51 17.49 0.35
CA VAL A 235 -0.06 16.91 1.56
C VAL A 235 -1.24 16.04 1.14
N PRO A 236 -1.57 14.97 1.87
CA PRO A 236 -2.80 14.20 1.62
C PRO A 236 -4.03 15.11 1.50
N GLU A 237 -5.03 14.69 0.74
CA GLU A 237 -6.31 15.39 0.69
C GLU A 237 -6.93 15.47 2.11
N VAL A 238 -7.36 16.68 2.50
CA VAL A 238 -7.73 17.02 3.88
C VAL A 238 -9.19 16.66 4.07
N GLU A 239 -9.45 15.59 4.81
CA GLU A 239 -10.70 15.45 5.57
C GLU A 239 -10.45 14.74 6.91
N GLU A 240 -9.50 13.82 6.97
CA GLU A 240 -8.85 13.31 8.19
C GLU A 240 -7.63 12.56 7.64
N MET A 241 -6.45 12.67 8.27
CA MET A 241 -5.46 11.57 8.09
C MET A 241 -6.24 10.28 8.34
N PRO A 242 -6.19 9.23 7.50
CA PRO A 242 -7.01 8.05 7.74
C PRO A 242 -6.59 7.48 9.10
N THR A 243 -7.26 7.84 10.19
CA THR A 243 -7.00 7.32 11.54
C THR A 243 -7.33 5.84 11.57
N ASN A 244 -8.22 5.44 10.67
CA ASN A 244 -8.72 4.10 10.54
C ASN A 244 -7.92 3.35 9.47
N LEU A 245 -7.02 2.48 9.94
CA LEU A 245 -6.54 1.36 9.15
C LEU A 245 -7.74 0.54 8.66
N LEU A 246 -7.58 -0.11 7.51
CA LEU A 246 -8.56 -1.06 7.03
C LEU A 246 -8.21 -2.46 7.53
N SER A 247 -9.23 -3.12 8.08
CA SER A 247 -9.24 -4.56 8.30
C SER A 247 -10.12 -5.22 7.23
N PHE A 248 -9.80 -6.47 6.93
CA PHE A 248 -10.48 -7.26 5.92
C PHE A 248 -10.95 -8.57 6.52
N ALA A 249 -12.26 -8.79 6.59
CA ALA A 249 -12.83 -10.03 7.10
C ALA A 249 -13.32 -10.90 5.95
N LYS A 250 -12.90 -12.17 5.95
CA LYS A 250 -13.38 -13.16 5.00
C LYS A 250 -14.71 -13.74 5.47
N VAL A 251 -15.71 -13.66 4.62
CA VAL A 251 -17.07 -14.14 4.87
C VAL A 251 -17.45 -15.22 3.88
N THR A 252 -18.11 -16.27 4.36
CA THR A 252 -18.49 -17.45 3.57
C THR A 252 -20.01 -17.64 3.51
N GLN A 253 -20.76 -17.06 4.46
CA GLN A 253 -22.21 -17.06 4.45
C GLN A 253 -22.77 -15.82 3.74
N GLU A 254 -24.00 -15.94 3.22
CA GLU A 254 -24.71 -14.81 2.64
C GLU A 254 -25.04 -13.78 3.72
N ILE A 255 -24.73 -12.51 3.46
CA ILE A 255 -25.02 -11.40 4.38
C ILE A 255 -25.98 -10.44 3.71
N ASN A 256 -27.10 -10.16 4.37
CA ASN A 256 -27.96 -9.04 3.99
C ASN A 256 -27.35 -7.73 4.51
N ILE A 257 -26.91 -6.86 3.59
CA ILE A 257 -26.16 -5.64 3.91
C ILE A 257 -27.02 -4.72 4.79
N HIS A 258 -28.31 -4.54 4.46
CA HIS A 258 -29.18 -3.65 5.23
C HIS A 258 -29.35 -4.11 6.68
N LYS A 259 -29.55 -5.41 6.91
CA LYS A 259 -29.64 -5.98 8.27
C LYS A 259 -28.33 -5.84 9.03
N MET A 260 -27.20 -6.11 8.37
CA MET A 260 -25.87 -5.96 8.94
C MET A 260 -25.63 -4.52 9.39
N LEU A 261 -25.79 -3.54 8.49
CA LEU A 261 -25.58 -2.12 8.80
C LEU A 261 -26.47 -1.64 9.97
N LYS A 262 -27.73 -2.08 10.00
CA LYS A 262 -28.65 -1.75 11.09
C LYS A 262 -28.22 -2.35 12.43
N ALA A 263 -27.67 -3.56 12.42
CA ALA A 263 -27.26 -4.26 13.64
C ALA A 263 -25.91 -3.77 14.18
N THR A 264 -24.98 -3.42 13.31
CA THR A 264 -23.62 -3.00 13.68
C THR A 264 -23.49 -1.50 13.88
N GLY A 265 -24.41 -0.70 13.32
CA GLY A 265 -24.31 0.77 13.32
C GLY A 265 -23.28 1.31 12.34
N ILE A 266 -22.73 0.46 11.46
CA ILE A 266 -21.81 0.88 10.40
C ILE A 266 -22.57 1.79 9.43
N ASP A 267 -21.98 2.95 9.14
CA ASP A 267 -22.54 3.88 8.18
C ASP A 267 -22.54 3.28 6.77
N LYS A 268 -23.63 3.52 6.04
CA LYS A 268 -23.85 2.93 4.72
C LYS A 268 -22.84 3.44 3.71
N GLU A 269 -22.57 4.75 3.71
CA GLU A 269 -21.65 5.38 2.77
C GLU A 269 -20.22 4.87 3.01
N THR A 270 -19.81 4.77 4.27
CA THR A 270 -18.54 4.16 4.68
C THR A 270 -18.41 2.73 4.16
N PHE A 271 -19.44 1.90 4.34
CA PHE A 271 -19.44 0.53 3.83
C PHE A 271 -19.32 0.48 2.30
N GLU A 272 -20.13 1.26 1.56
CA GLU A 272 -20.15 1.27 0.10
C GLU A 272 -18.82 1.79 -0.48
N ASN A 273 -18.18 2.77 0.19
CA ASN A 273 -16.88 3.32 -0.21
C ASN A 273 -15.74 2.28 -0.14
N PHE A 274 -15.73 1.44 0.89
CA PHE A 274 -14.69 0.40 1.04
C PHE A 274 -15.05 -0.93 0.38
N ASN A 275 -16.32 -1.17 0.08
CA ASN A 275 -16.82 -2.41 -0.52
C ASN A 275 -17.55 -2.20 -1.86
N PRO A 276 -16.96 -1.48 -2.85
CA PRO A 276 -17.63 -1.16 -4.11
C PRO A 276 -17.87 -2.38 -5.02
N SER A 277 -17.33 -3.55 -4.68
CA SER A 277 -17.54 -4.79 -5.42
C SER A 277 -18.99 -5.26 -5.38
N TYR A 278 -19.73 -4.99 -4.30
CA TYR A 278 -21.11 -5.43 -4.12
C TYR A 278 -22.13 -4.51 -4.82
N GLN A 279 -22.79 -5.03 -5.85
CA GLN A 279 -23.75 -4.29 -6.68
C GLN A 279 -25.21 -4.38 -6.19
N LYS A 280 -25.47 -5.15 -5.14
CA LYS A 280 -26.80 -5.44 -4.59
C LYS A 280 -26.77 -5.37 -3.07
N LEU A 281 -27.95 -5.40 -2.45
CA LEU A 281 -28.14 -5.36 -0.99
C LEU A 281 -27.72 -6.66 -0.25
N THR A 282 -27.03 -7.56 -0.93
CA THR A 282 -26.55 -8.83 -0.37
C THR A 282 -25.11 -9.12 -0.79
N ILE A 283 -24.33 -9.61 0.16
CA ILE A 283 -23.03 -10.22 -0.07
C ILE A 283 -23.28 -11.72 -0.26
N PRO A 284 -22.99 -12.30 -1.44
CA PRO A 284 -23.29 -13.69 -1.69
C PRO A 284 -22.39 -14.61 -0.84
N GLY A 285 -23.00 -15.65 -0.26
CA GLY A 285 -22.25 -16.70 0.41
C GLY A 285 -21.57 -17.61 -0.61
N GLU A 286 -20.25 -17.78 -0.51
CA GLU A 286 -19.45 -18.60 -1.42
C GLU A 286 -18.39 -19.39 -0.65
N THR A 287 -18.11 -20.61 -1.10
CA THR A 287 -17.13 -21.51 -0.47
C THR A 287 -15.71 -20.94 -0.46
N LYS A 288 -15.33 -20.16 -1.47
CA LYS A 288 -14.03 -19.47 -1.52
C LYS A 288 -13.94 -18.26 -0.59
N GLY A 289 -15.07 -17.82 -0.03
CA GLY A 289 -15.20 -16.60 0.74
C GLY A 289 -15.21 -15.33 -0.12
N GLN A 290 -15.76 -14.27 0.45
CA GLN A 290 -15.72 -12.89 -0.04
C GLN A 290 -15.07 -12.03 1.05
N TYR A 291 -14.54 -10.85 0.73
CA TYR A 291 -13.91 -9.98 1.72
C TYR A 291 -14.74 -8.72 1.98
N ILE A 292 -14.89 -8.38 3.26
CA ILE A 292 -15.44 -7.11 3.69
C ILE A 292 -14.30 -6.26 4.24
N ALA A 293 -14.12 -5.08 3.68
CA ALA A 293 -13.17 -4.07 4.13
C ALA A 293 -13.89 -3.04 5.01
N LEU A 294 -13.38 -2.81 6.22
CA LEU A 294 -13.91 -1.81 7.14
C LEU A 294 -12.77 -1.12 7.90
N PRO A 295 -12.99 0.12 8.37
CA PRO A 295 -12.21 0.70 9.47
C PRO A 295 -12.01 -0.30 10.61
N ASP A 296 -10.80 -0.40 11.15
CA ASP A 296 -10.48 -1.27 12.30
C ASP A 296 -11.46 -1.09 13.47
N SER A 297 -11.82 0.16 13.76
CA SER A 297 -12.78 0.54 14.81
C SER A 297 -14.18 -0.02 14.59
N GLN A 298 -14.57 -0.26 13.34
CA GLN A 298 -15.86 -0.84 12.97
C GLN A 298 -15.81 -2.36 12.77
N MET A 299 -14.63 -2.92 12.49
CA MET A 299 -14.46 -4.35 12.20
C MET A 299 -14.90 -5.24 13.37
N VAL A 300 -14.64 -4.84 14.62
CA VAL A 300 -15.03 -5.59 15.81
C VAL A 300 -16.54 -5.84 15.84
N SER A 301 -17.34 -4.77 15.68
CA SER A 301 -18.81 -4.86 15.66
C SER A 301 -19.33 -5.76 14.53
N PHE A 302 -18.65 -5.74 13.38
CA PHE A 302 -18.98 -6.60 12.25
C PHE A 302 -18.70 -8.08 12.54
N VAL A 303 -17.54 -8.39 13.12
CA VAL A 303 -17.15 -9.76 13.47
C VAL A 303 -18.12 -10.35 14.49
N ASP A 304 -18.50 -9.60 15.52
CA ASP A 304 -19.49 -10.04 16.52
C ASP A 304 -20.83 -10.38 15.86
N TYR A 305 -21.34 -9.49 15.00
CA TYR A 305 -22.55 -9.73 14.23
C TYR A 305 -22.44 -11.00 13.38
N TYR A 306 -21.34 -11.16 12.64
CA TYR A 306 -21.15 -12.30 11.74
C TYR A 306 -21.02 -13.61 12.50
N MET A 307 -20.32 -13.63 13.63
CA MET A 307 -20.21 -14.80 14.51
C MET A 307 -21.57 -15.24 15.06
N GLU A 308 -22.45 -14.31 15.45
CA GLU A 308 -23.82 -14.64 15.84
C GLU A 308 -24.65 -15.21 14.68
N GLN A 309 -24.46 -14.70 13.46
CA GLN A 309 -25.10 -15.30 12.28
C GLN A 309 -24.62 -16.74 12.05
N LEU A 310 -23.31 -17.01 12.19
CA LEU A 310 -22.75 -18.35 12.05
C LEU A 310 -23.37 -19.34 13.04
N LYS A 311 -23.49 -18.96 14.32
CA LYS A 311 -24.14 -19.78 15.38
C LYS A 311 -25.61 -20.09 15.06
N SER A 312 -26.31 -19.14 14.45
CA SER A 312 -27.74 -19.28 14.12
C SER A 312 -28.01 -20.13 12.86
N SER A 313 -26.97 -20.38 12.05
CA SER A 313 -27.08 -21.06 10.75
C SER A 313 -27.35 -22.58 10.90
N PRO A 314 -28.23 -23.18 10.06
CA PRO A 314 -28.54 -24.62 10.11
C PRO A 314 -27.33 -25.55 9.92
N LEU A 315 -26.26 -25.06 9.29
CA LEU A 315 -25.01 -25.80 9.08
C LEU A 315 -24.34 -26.15 10.42
N MET A 316 -24.29 -25.23 11.41
CA MET A 316 -23.80 -25.56 12.76
C MET A 316 -24.77 -26.45 13.54
N LYS A 317 -26.09 -26.28 13.38
CA LYS A 317 -27.10 -27.12 14.07
C LYS A 317 -27.03 -28.59 13.67
N LYS A 318 -26.58 -28.90 12.45
CA LYS A 318 -26.41 -30.27 11.97
C LYS A 318 -25.18 -30.95 12.59
N ASP A 319 -24.09 -30.21 12.75
CA ASP A 319 -22.88 -30.71 13.44
C ASP A 319 -23.14 -30.87 14.94
N THR A 320 -23.90 -29.98 15.58
CA THR A 320 -24.27 -30.15 17.01
C THR A 320 -25.21 -31.33 17.26
N ALA A 321 -26.12 -31.64 16.33
CA ALA A 321 -27.03 -32.78 16.45
C ALA A 321 -26.38 -34.13 16.11
N MET A 322 -25.30 -34.13 15.31
CA MET A 322 -24.58 -35.34 14.91
C MET A 322 -23.37 -35.64 15.81
N ASN A 323 -22.82 -34.63 16.51
CA ASN A 323 -21.71 -34.78 17.47
C ASN A 323 -22.13 -35.10 18.91
N GLN A 324 -23.43 -35.29 19.20
CA GLN A 324 -23.88 -35.76 20.51
C GLN A 324 -23.57 -37.26 20.79
N SER A 325 -22.94 -37.98 19.86
CA SER A 325 -22.59 -39.39 20.06
C SER A 325 -21.12 -39.77 19.86
N LEU A 326 -20.21 -38.86 19.48
CA LEU A 326 -18.81 -39.23 19.28
C LEU A 326 -17.83 -38.07 19.60
N ASN A 327 -16.98 -38.31 20.60
CA ASN A 327 -15.68 -37.71 20.92
C ASN A 327 -15.58 -36.25 21.43
N GLU A 328 -15.11 -36.15 22.68
CA GLU A 328 -14.64 -34.96 23.41
C GLU A 328 -13.27 -34.40 22.92
N ASN A 329 -12.94 -34.48 21.63
CA ASN A 329 -11.65 -33.99 21.09
C ASN A 329 -11.77 -33.24 19.75
N ALA A 330 -12.91 -32.59 19.48
CA ALA A 330 -13.03 -31.63 18.39
C ALA A 330 -12.97 -30.21 18.98
N SER A 331 -11.78 -29.64 19.07
CA SER A 331 -11.63 -28.22 19.37
C SER A 331 -12.39 -27.41 18.32
N ASP A 332 -13.31 -26.59 18.81
CA ASP A 332 -13.90 -25.41 18.17
C ASP A 332 -12.95 -24.75 17.15
N SER A 333 -13.50 -24.34 16.00
CA SER A 333 -13.61 -22.91 15.64
C SER A 333 -13.84 -22.73 14.13
N VAL A 334 -15.01 -22.22 13.77
CA VAL A 334 -15.14 -21.48 12.51
C VAL A 334 -14.41 -20.15 12.75
N LEU A 335 -13.13 -20.10 12.38
CA LEU A 335 -12.31 -18.90 12.48
C LEU A 335 -12.75 -17.94 11.38
N VAL A 336 -13.31 -16.79 11.76
CA VAL A 336 -13.41 -15.65 10.84
C VAL A 336 -11.98 -15.19 10.58
N GLU A 337 -11.50 -15.35 9.34
CA GLU A 337 -10.18 -14.89 8.93
C GLU A 337 -10.24 -13.37 8.80
N VAL A 338 -9.69 -12.66 9.80
CA VAL A 338 -9.54 -11.20 9.78
C VAL A 338 -8.08 -10.88 9.47
N ILE A 339 -7.88 -10.15 8.39
CA ILE A 339 -6.60 -9.59 8.00
C ILE A 339 -6.62 -8.12 8.42
N SER A 340 -5.97 -7.82 9.54
CA SER A 340 -5.68 -6.43 9.93
C SER A 340 -4.27 -6.07 9.52
N PHE A 341 -4.06 -4.78 9.28
CA PHE A 341 -2.76 -4.25 8.91
C PHE A 341 -2.33 -3.24 9.96
N SER A 342 -1.23 -3.51 10.65
CA SER A 342 -0.57 -2.47 11.44
C SER A 342 0.05 -1.46 10.48
N ARG A 343 -0.02 -0.15 10.78
CA ARG A 343 0.75 0.82 10.01
C ARG A 343 2.23 0.43 10.09
N PRO A 344 2.94 0.23 8.97
CA PRO A 344 4.36 0.54 9.00
C PRO A 344 4.42 2.04 9.34
N PHE A 345 4.99 2.37 10.50
CA PHE A 345 5.05 3.74 11.01
C PHE A 345 5.53 4.71 9.92
N ASN A 346 4.61 5.49 9.37
CA ASN A 346 4.91 6.74 8.69
C ASN A 346 4.26 7.84 9.54
N PHE A 347 5.04 8.41 10.43
CA PHE A 347 4.73 9.70 11.06
C PHE A 347 5.15 10.83 10.10
N PRO A 348 4.52 12.03 10.15
CA PRO A 348 4.60 12.92 11.32
C PRO A 348 3.34 13.81 11.59
N PRO A 349 3.26 14.61 12.68
CA PRO A 349 4.01 14.63 13.94
C PRO A 349 3.10 14.60 15.20
N GLU A 350 3.75 14.55 16.37
CA GLU A 350 3.26 14.81 17.74
C GLU A 350 2.69 13.60 18.51
N ASP A 351 3.47 13.23 19.53
CA ASP A 351 3.09 12.51 20.75
C ASP A 351 2.60 11.06 20.64
N ILE A 352 3.51 10.09 20.61
CA ILE A 352 3.21 8.75 21.14
C ILE A 352 4.23 8.32 22.20
N ILE A 353 3.70 8.34 23.42
CA ILE A 353 4.15 7.66 24.63
C ILE A 353 4.14 6.14 24.38
N GLU A 354 5.28 5.50 24.68
CA GLU A 354 5.43 4.19 25.35
C GLU A 354 4.22 3.24 25.34
N LYS A 355 4.29 2.09 24.63
CA LYS A 355 4.68 0.78 25.20
C LYS A 355 4.26 -0.45 24.36
N GLN A 356 5.23 -1.36 24.28
CA GLN A 356 5.18 -2.83 24.27
C GLN A 356 4.73 -3.62 23.03
N THR A 357 5.75 -4.29 22.50
CA THR A 357 5.84 -5.37 21.51
C THR A 357 5.37 -6.74 22.05
N GLN A 358 4.92 -7.61 21.13
CA GLN A 358 4.99 -9.06 21.28
C GLN A 358 5.36 -9.72 19.94
N GLU A 359 6.35 -10.61 19.99
CA GLU A 359 7.00 -11.30 18.86
C GLU A 359 6.25 -12.57 18.41
N ILE A 360 6.41 -12.96 17.13
CA ILE A 360 6.19 -14.34 16.62
C ILE A 360 7.37 -14.73 15.69
N PRO A 361 7.87 -15.99 15.72
CA PRO A 361 9.20 -16.40 15.25
C PRO A 361 9.37 -16.64 13.74
N ASN A 362 10.65 -16.62 13.36
CA ASN A 362 11.29 -16.83 12.06
C ASN A 362 11.28 -18.29 11.59
N ASP A 363 11.16 -18.50 10.27
CA ASP A 363 12.22 -19.18 9.50
C ASP A 363 12.00 -18.93 7.99
N TYR A 364 12.93 -18.27 7.29
CA TYR A 364 13.81 -18.91 6.29
C TYR A 364 14.55 -17.95 5.34
N MET A 365 15.79 -18.39 5.07
CA MET A 365 16.64 -18.28 3.88
C MET A 365 17.65 -17.12 3.74
N ALA A 366 18.82 -17.46 4.29
CA ALA A 366 20.15 -17.27 3.73
C ALA A 366 20.25 -17.18 2.19
N ASP A 367 20.90 -16.11 1.72
CA ASP A 367 22.19 -16.10 0.99
C ASP A 367 22.26 -15.06 -0.17
N ALA A 368 23.04 -13.98 0.02
CA ALA A 368 23.50 -13.00 -0.96
C ALA A 368 24.69 -12.19 -0.40
N SER A 369 25.90 -12.59 -0.78
CA SER A 369 27.26 -12.13 -0.41
C SER A 369 27.47 -10.63 -0.07
N VAL A 370 28.43 -10.40 0.83
CA VAL A 370 28.70 -9.23 1.70
C VAL A 370 29.21 -7.94 1.00
N SER A 371 29.22 -7.82 -0.33
CA SER A 371 29.83 -6.66 -1.03
C SER A 371 28.88 -5.55 -1.49
N ASP A 372 27.57 -5.75 -1.46
CA ASP A 372 26.57 -4.81 -2.01
C ASP A 372 25.61 -4.25 -0.94
N VAL A 373 26.07 -4.13 0.31
CA VAL A 373 25.28 -3.50 1.37
C VAL A 373 25.33 -1.98 1.16
N PRO A 374 24.17 -1.30 0.97
CA PRO A 374 24.12 0.17 0.90
C PRO A 374 24.76 0.82 2.14
N THR A 375 24.96 2.15 2.19
CA THR A 375 25.56 2.87 3.35
C THR A 375 24.48 3.48 4.27
N PRO A 376 24.45 3.21 5.59
CA PRO A 376 23.27 3.46 6.46
C PRO A 376 22.75 4.89 6.37
N GLU A 377 21.45 5.06 6.17
CA GLU A 377 20.81 6.38 6.29
C GLU A 377 20.55 6.65 7.78
N ILE A 378 21.25 7.65 8.32
CA ILE A 378 21.18 8.05 9.72
C ILE A 378 20.48 9.41 9.77
N GLU A 379 19.28 9.44 10.35
CA GLU A 379 18.57 10.70 10.62
C GLU A 379 18.83 11.19 12.05
N TRP A 380 19.02 12.52 12.19
CA TRP A 380 19.42 13.17 13.44
C TRP A 380 18.26 13.92 14.08
N THR A 381 18.06 13.71 15.38
CA THR A 381 17.28 14.62 16.25
C THR A 381 18.18 15.18 17.36
N THR A 382 17.65 16.05 18.24
CA THR A 382 18.42 16.60 19.37
C THR A 382 18.89 15.52 20.34
N ASP A 383 18.07 14.48 20.56
CA ASP A 383 18.23 13.49 21.64
C ASP A 383 18.35 12.03 21.17
N TYR A 384 18.04 11.75 19.89
CA TYR A 384 18.04 10.41 19.31
C TYR A 384 18.56 10.39 17.86
N LYS A 385 19.09 9.25 17.41
CA LYS A 385 19.28 8.90 16.00
C LYS A 385 18.45 7.67 15.65
N TYR A 386 18.03 7.58 14.41
CA TYR A 386 17.33 6.40 13.90
C TYR A 386 18.21 5.66 12.90
N HIS A 387 18.23 4.34 13.00
CA HIS A 387 19.01 3.45 12.13
C HIS A 387 18.07 2.43 11.49
N ILE A 388 17.91 2.48 10.17
CA ILE A 388 17.14 1.49 9.44
C ILE A 388 18.01 0.26 9.20
N ILE A 389 17.64 -0.85 9.83
CA ILE A 389 18.33 -2.14 9.77
C ILE A 389 18.30 -2.65 8.34
N ARG A 390 19.46 -3.07 7.85
CA ARG A 390 19.58 -3.65 6.51
C ARG A 390 19.77 -5.14 6.54
N SER A 391 19.72 -5.71 5.34
CA SER A 391 20.06 -7.10 5.12
C SER A 391 21.47 -7.37 5.68
N ARG A 392 21.53 -8.30 6.65
CA ARG A 392 22.76 -8.84 7.26
C ARG A 392 23.49 -7.95 8.26
N GLU A 393 22.88 -6.85 8.75
CA GLU A 393 23.44 -6.12 9.88
C GLU A 393 23.11 -6.83 11.21
N SER A 394 24.11 -7.01 12.08
CA SER A 394 23.92 -7.47 13.47
C SER A 394 23.89 -6.30 14.45
N LEU A 395 23.32 -6.48 15.65
CA LEU A 395 23.35 -5.43 16.69
C LEU A 395 24.77 -5.01 17.04
N SER A 396 25.73 -5.93 16.98
CA SER A 396 27.15 -5.63 17.19
C SER A 396 27.70 -4.74 16.09
N ASP A 397 27.37 -5.01 14.83
CA ASP A 397 27.81 -4.19 13.70
C ASP A 397 27.21 -2.79 13.80
N ILE A 398 25.90 -2.72 14.11
CA ILE A 398 25.19 -1.45 14.26
C ILE A 398 25.75 -0.63 15.42
N ALA A 399 26.06 -1.26 16.57
CA ALA A 399 26.66 -0.58 17.71
C ALA A 399 27.99 0.09 17.34
N THR A 400 28.83 -0.57 16.53
CA THR A 400 30.12 0.01 16.10
C THR A 400 30.00 1.23 15.19
N LEU A 401 28.85 1.43 14.55
CA LEU A 401 28.58 2.61 13.72
C LEU A 401 28.32 3.87 14.55
N TYR A 402 28.03 3.73 15.86
CA TYR A 402 27.68 4.84 16.73
C TYR A 402 28.66 4.98 17.90
N ASP A 403 29.23 6.18 18.04
CA ASP A 403 30.24 6.45 19.07
C ASP A 403 29.69 6.19 20.48
N LYS A 404 30.40 5.35 21.25
CA LYS A 404 30.09 4.97 22.64
C LYS A 404 28.75 4.24 22.87
N VAL A 405 28.21 3.56 21.86
CA VAL A 405 27.01 2.74 21.99
C VAL A 405 27.38 1.27 22.09
N SER A 406 26.92 0.59 23.14
CA SER A 406 27.06 -0.85 23.33
C SER A 406 25.85 -1.63 22.81
N VAL A 407 26.03 -2.92 22.55
CA VAL A 407 24.92 -3.81 22.17
C VAL A 407 23.84 -3.86 23.25
N ASP A 408 24.24 -3.89 24.53
CA ASP A 408 23.31 -3.90 25.65
C ASP A 408 22.47 -2.61 25.70
N GLU A 409 23.05 -1.46 25.35
CA GLU A 409 22.32 -0.19 25.23
C GLU A 409 21.36 -0.20 24.03
N LEU A 410 21.77 -0.74 22.88
CA LEU A 410 20.86 -0.89 21.74
C LEU A 410 19.67 -1.78 22.06
N LEU A 411 19.92 -2.90 22.74
CA LEU A 411 18.88 -3.82 23.20
C LEU A 411 17.93 -3.09 24.16
N TYR A 412 18.49 -2.39 25.14
CA TYR A 412 17.72 -1.65 26.14
C TYR A 412 16.87 -0.53 25.55
N TRP A 413 17.42 0.29 24.64
CA TRP A 413 16.70 1.43 24.05
C TRP A 413 15.56 1.03 23.13
N ASN A 414 15.64 -0.17 22.56
CA ASN A 414 14.68 -0.69 21.58
C ASN A 414 13.80 -1.80 22.13
N GLU A 415 13.88 -2.08 23.44
CA GLU A 415 13.14 -3.14 24.12
C GLU A 415 13.32 -4.52 23.46
N LEU A 416 14.54 -4.81 22.99
CA LEU A 416 14.90 -6.07 22.32
C LEU A 416 15.58 -7.02 23.32
N SER A 417 15.38 -8.32 23.12
CA SER A 417 16.11 -9.33 23.88
C SER A 417 17.44 -9.66 23.17
N PRO A 418 18.46 -10.16 23.90
CA PRO A 418 19.75 -10.56 23.30
C PRO A 418 19.63 -11.59 22.17
N GLU A 419 18.52 -12.33 22.15
CA GLU A 419 18.20 -13.35 21.15
C GLU A 419 17.35 -12.80 19.98
N THR A 420 16.92 -11.54 20.02
CA THR A 420 16.05 -10.96 19.00
C THR A 420 16.74 -10.90 17.64
N SER A 421 16.13 -11.54 16.64
CA SER A 421 16.59 -11.50 15.26
C SER A 421 16.19 -10.16 14.61
N LEU A 422 17.19 -9.42 14.13
CA LEU A 422 16.97 -8.13 13.48
C LEU A 422 16.27 -8.29 12.12
N LYS A 423 15.15 -7.57 11.94
CA LYS A 423 14.37 -7.57 10.70
C LYS A 423 14.78 -6.42 9.80
N VAL A 424 15.16 -6.75 8.57
CA VAL A 424 15.49 -5.77 7.52
C VAL A 424 14.34 -4.79 7.32
N GLY A 425 14.66 -3.50 7.24
CA GLY A 425 13.70 -2.40 7.14
C GLY A 425 13.14 -1.92 8.48
N SER A 426 13.43 -2.60 9.59
CA SER A 426 13.04 -2.14 10.94
C SER A 426 13.96 -1.01 11.41
N VAL A 427 13.50 -0.19 12.35
CA VAL A 427 14.24 0.98 12.82
C VAL A 427 14.72 0.75 14.24
N LEU A 428 16.02 0.94 14.48
CA LEU A 428 16.59 1.07 15.82
C LEU A 428 16.74 2.53 16.20
N VAL A 429 16.31 2.84 17.42
CA VAL A 429 16.55 4.09 18.13
C VAL A 429 17.90 4.02 18.82
N ILE A 430 18.76 4.99 18.53
CA ILE A 430 20.06 5.19 19.14
C ILE A 430 19.96 6.45 20.00
N LYS A 431 19.97 6.31 21.33
CA LYS A 431 19.97 7.47 22.22
C LYS A 431 21.36 8.11 22.23
N LYS A 432 21.40 9.44 22.33
CA LYS A 432 22.64 10.21 22.27
C LYS A 432 23.44 10.16 23.57
#